data_AF-K6Y213-F1
#
_entry.id   AF-K6Y213-F1
#
_cell.length_a   1.000
_cell.length_b   1.000
_cell.length_c   1.000
_cell.angle_alpha   90.00
_cell.angle_beta   90.00
_cell.angle_gamma   90.00
#
_symmetry.space_group_name_H-M   'P 1'
#
loop_
_entity.id
_entity.type
_entity.pdbx_description
1 polymer ?
#
loop_
_entity_poly.entity_id
_entity_poly.type
_entity_poly.pdbx_seq_one_letter_code
_entity_poly.pdbx_strand_id
1 'polypeptide(L)' 'MEGETDFLDAKSGMRTQVKAGDKIVIPAKALHAEGAVMERVVYILALPKPLPPEEFLAMHGSA' A
#
# COMPACT_ATOMS: atom_id res chain seq x y z
N MET A 1 11.39 -18.81 -0.16
CA MET A 1 10.03 -18.28 -0.38
C MET A 1 10.14 -16.78 -0.29
N GLU A 2 9.37 -16.04 -1.09
CA GLU A 2 9.28 -14.58 -0.94
C GLU A 2 8.53 -14.24 0.36
N GLY A 3 8.87 -13.08 0.96
CA GLY A 3 8.42 -12.72 2.30
C GLY A 3 6.92 -12.43 2.42
N GLU A 4 6.46 -12.36 3.66
CA GLU A 4 5.08 -12.02 4.04
C GLU A 4 5.08 -10.74 4.90
N THR A 5 3.98 -9.99 4.89
CA THR A 5 3.79 -8.83 5.76
C THR A 5 2.29 -8.55 5.96
N ASP A 6 1.95 -7.39 6.53
CA ASP A 6 0.57 -6.94 6.70
C ASP A 6 0.39 -5.46 6.38
N PHE A 7 -0.84 -5.06 6.11
CA PHE A 7 -1.22 -3.65 5.95
C PHE A 7 -2.21 -3.26 7.03
N LEU A 8 -1.89 -2.20 7.77
CA LEU A 8 -2.78 -1.56 8.73
C LEU A 8 -3.57 -0.44 8.03
N ASP A 9 -4.90 -0.55 8.02
CA ASP A 9 -5.79 0.54 7.65
C ASP A 9 -5.98 1.48 8.86
N ALA A 10 -5.55 2.74 8.73
CA ALA A 10 -5.55 3.67 9.86
C ALA A 10 -6.96 4.07 10.34
N LYS A 11 -7.97 3.93 9.48
CA LYS A 11 -9.35 4.35 9.79
C LYS A 11 -10.10 3.27 10.57
N SER A 12 -9.95 2.02 10.16
CA SER A 12 -10.62 0.85 10.75
C SER A 12 -9.78 0.16 11.82
N GLY A 13 -8.46 0.36 11.82
CA GLY A 13 -7.52 -0.37 12.66
C GLY A 13 -7.29 -1.83 12.22
N MET A 14 -7.88 -2.25 11.10
CA MET A 14 -7.79 -3.61 10.61
C MET A 14 -6.40 -3.87 10.01
N ARG A 15 -5.83 -5.03 10.34
CA ARG A 15 -4.63 -5.55 9.70
C ARG A 15 -5.00 -6.61 8.67
N THR A 16 -4.44 -6.51 7.47
CA THR A 16 -4.62 -7.49 6.40
C THR A 16 -3.28 -8.15 6.09
N GLN A 17 -3.16 -9.44 6.38
CA GLN A 17 -1.97 -10.24 6.06
C GLN A 17 -1.88 -10.46 4.55
N VAL A 18 -0.67 -10.40 4.01
CA VAL A 18 -0.41 -10.54 2.58
C VAL A 18 0.88 -11.32 2.32
N LYS A 19 0.85 -12.09 1.24
CA LYS A 19 1.98 -12.89 0.76
C LYS A 19 2.15 -12.75 -0.75
N ALA A 20 3.21 -13.33 -1.28
CA ALA A 20 3.49 -13.33 -2.71
C ALA A 20 2.28 -13.84 -3.54
N GLY A 21 1.94 -13.06 -4.57
CA GLY A 21 0.80 -13.33 -5.46
C GLY A 21 -0.52 -12.67 -5.03
N ASP A 22 -0.63 -12.19 -3.79
CA ASP A 22 -1.80 -11.43 -3.37
C ASP A 22 -1.85 -10.06 -4.05
N LYS A 23 -3.07 -9.57 -4.28
CA LYS A 23 -3.32 -8.23 -4.80
C LYS A 23 -4.08 -7.42 -3.77
N ILE A 24 -3.52 -6.27 -3.40
CA ILE A 24 -4.15 -5.30 -2.51
C ILE A 24 -4.69 -4.15 -3.35
N VAL A 25 -5.89 -3.66 -3.02
CA VAL A 25 -6.43 -2.43 -3.57
C VAL A 25 -6.48 -1.40 -2.46
N ILE A 26 -5.65 -0.37 -2.57
CA ILE A 26 -5.66 0.77 -1.65
C ILE A 26 -6.56 1.86 -2.27
N PRO A 27 -7.68 2.23 -1.62
CA PRO A 27 -8.52 3.32 -2.10
C PRO A 27 -7.77 4.65 -2.12
N ALA A 28 -8.15 5.54 -3.04
CA ALA A 28 -7.58 6.88 -3.08
C ALA A 28 -7.73 7.59 -1.72
N LYS A 29 -6.65 8.24 -1.27
CA LYS A 29 -6.56 8.95 0.02
C LYS A 29 -6.70 8.06 1.26
N ALA A 30 -6.67 6.73 1.13
CA ALA A 30 -6.67 5.84 2.28
C ALA A 30 -5.28 5.85 2.95
N LEU A 31 -5.24 6.27 4.22
CA LEU A 31 -4.05 6.18 5.03
C LEU A 31 -3.84 4.74 5.49
N HIS A 32 -2.69 4.19 5.15
CA HIS A 32 -2.31 2.82 5.49
C HIS A 32 -0.83 2.79 5.85
N ALA A 33 -0.42 1.75 6.58
CA ALA A 33 0.97 1.50 6.92
C ALA A 33 1.31 0.03 6.66
N GLU A 34 2.47 -0.23 6.07
CA GLU A 34 3.03 -1.58 5.98
C GLU A 34 3.52 -2.02 7.37
N GLY A 35 3.30 -3.29 7.68
CA GLY A 35 3.78 -3.97 8.87
C GLY A 35 5.29 -4.23 8.83
N ALA A 36 5.79 -4.97 9.81
CA ALA A 36 7.21 -5.32 9.84
C ALA A 36 7.55 -6.25 8.66
N VAL A 37 8.62 -5.92 7.95
CA VAL A 37 9.14 -6.70 6.82
C VAL A 37 10.36 -7.48 7.32
N MET A 38 10.16 -8.75 7.65
CA MET A 38 11.22 -9.62 8.21
C MET A 38 12.05 -10.29 7.12
N GLU A 39 11.45 -10.47 5.93
CA GLU A 39 12.03 -11.06 4.75
C GLU A 39 11.75 -10.15 3.54
N ARG A 40 12.49 -10.29 2.44
CA ARG A 40 12.32 -9.42 1.27
C ARG A 40 10.89 -9.54 0.69
N VAL A 41 10.22 -8.40 0.58
CA VAL A 41 8.93 -8.22 -0.12
C VAL A 41 9.12 -7.27 -1.30
N VAL A 42 8.51 -7.58 -2.44
CA VAL A 42 8.58 -6.75 -3.66
C VAL A 42 7.16 -6.49 -4.16
N TYR A 43 6.83 -5.21 -4.36
CA TYR A 43 5.53 -4.79 -4.87
C TYR A 43 5.63 -4.31 -6.31
N ILE A 44 4.60 -4.60 -7.09
CA ILE A 44 4.33 -3.95 -8.36
C ILE A 44 3.17 -2.98 -8.13
N LEU A 45 3.45 -1.68 -8.21
CA LEU A 45 2.44 -0.64 -8.08
C LEU A 45 1.77 -0.42 -9.43
N ALA A 46 0.44 -0.47 -9.44
CA ALA A 46 -0.38 -0.19 -10.61
C ALA A 46 -1.34 0.95 -10.29
N LEU A 47 -1.46 1.89 -11.23
CA LEU A 47 -2.42 2.99 -11.14
C LEU A 47 -3.60 2.72 -12.09
N PRO A 48 -4.85 2.90 -11.64
CA PRO A 48 -6.02 2.71 -12.49
C PRO A 48 -6.11 3.77 -13.61
N LYS A 49 -5.42 4.91 -13.43
CA LYS A 49 -5.27 5.96 -14.43
C LYS A 49 -3.80 6.39 -14.46
N PRO A 50 -3.23 6.68 -15.64
CA PRO A 50 -1.89 7.24 -15.73
C PRO A 50 -1.89 8.62 -15.05
N LEU A 51 -0.88 8.86 -14.23
CA LEU A 51 -0.64 10.15 -13.58
C LEU A 51 0.79 10.60 -13.88
N PRO A 52 1.02 11.90 -14.10
CA PRO A 52 2.36 12.47 -14.10
C PRO A 52 3.07 12.21 -12.76
N PRO A 53 4.40 11.99 -12.74
CA PRO A 53 5.15 11.72 -11.51
C PRO A 53 4.93 12.77 -10.40
N GLU A 54 4.82 14.04 -10.78
CA GLU A 54 4.57 15.17 -9.90
C GLU A 54 3.19 15.12 -9.20
N GLU A 55 2.21 14.46 -9.81
CA GLU A 55 0.87 14.27 -9.24
C GLU A 55 0.77 12.98 -8.43
N PHE A 56 1.52 11.94 -8.80
CA PHE A 56 1.42 10.62 -8.19
C PHE A 56 1.83 10.61 -6.71
N LEU A 57 2.90 11.33 -6.34
CA LEU A 57 3.42 11.41 -4.97
C LEU A 57 3.06 12.73 -4.27
N ALA A 58 2.20 13.54 -4.88
CA ALA A 58 1.81 14.82 -4.30
C ALA A 58 1.06 14.62 -2.98
N MET A 59 1.70 15.01 -1.88
CA MET A 59 1.04 15.16 -0.58
C MET A 59 0.19 16.44 -0.62
N HIS A 60 -1.04 16.35 -1.11
CA HIS A 60 -1.99 17.46 -1.01
C HIS A 60 -2.45 17.58 0.44
N GLY A 61 -2.09 18.69 1.09
CA GLY A 61 -2.40 18.96 2.48
C GLY A 61 -3.89 18.76 2.79
N SER A 62 -4.16 18.01 3.86
CA SER A 62 -5.50 17.85 4.43
C SER A 62 -5.98 19.22 4.92
N ALA A 63 -6.91 19.83 4.20
CA ALA A 63 -7.76 20.88 4.74
C ALA A 63 -8.90 20.25 5.56
#